data_AF-A0A2N5VJ71-F1
#
_entry.id   AF-A0A2N5VJ71-F1
#
_cell.length_a   1.000
_cell.length_b   1.000
_cell.length_c   1.000
_cell.angle_alpha   90.00
_cell.angle_beta   90.00
_cell.angle_gamma   90.00
#
_symmetry.space_group_name_H-M   'P 1'
#
loop_
_entity.id
_entity.type
_entity.pdbx_description
1 polymer ?
#
loop_
_entity_poly.entity_id
_entity_poly.type
_entity_poly.pdbx_seq_one_letter_code
_entity_poly.pdbx_strand_id
1 'polypeptide(L)'
;MLVVSRATGENKFECSTCPYEYPIYRNYTDRTVLTRKEADDVLGGEDAWKNVDQTEAQCPKCENNRAFYMQLQIRSADEPMTTFYRCTVLQCSAQWRDQ
;
A
#
# COMPACT_ATOMS: atom_id res chain seq x y z
N MET A 1 30.90 -19.87 -12.08
CA MET A 1 30.29 -18.57 -11.80
C MET A 1 31.30 -17.51 -12.20
N LEU A 2 30.92 -16.56 -13.06
CA LEU A 2 31.80 -15.47 -13.44
C LEU A 2 31.56 -14.29 -12.50
N VAL A 3 32.63 -13.73 -11.95
CA VAL A 3 32.60 -12.61 -11.02
C VAL A 3 33.15 -11.37 -11.72
N VAL A 4 32.61 -10.19 -11.40
CA VAL A 4 33.11 -8.94 -11.97
C VAL A 4 34.38 -8.52 -11.23
N SER A 5 35.50 -8.44 -11.95
CA SER A 5 36.82 -8.02 -11.46
C SER A 5 37.24 -6.70 -12.13
N ARG A 6 37.93 -5.83 -11.38
CA ARG A 6 38.38 -4.48 -11.82
C ARG A 6 39.90 -4.28 -11.71
N ALA A 7 40.68 -5.35 -11.54
CA ALA A 7 42.10 -5.27 -11.19
C ALA A 7 42.97 -4.46 -12.17
N THR A 8 42.59 -4.39 -13.45
CA THR A 8 43.37 -3.74 -14.53
C THR A 8 42.75 -2.44 -15.04
N GLY A 9 41.77 -1.87 -14.32
CA GLY A 9 41.10 -0.62 -14.71
C GLY A 9 39.92 -0.79 -15.67
N GLU A 10 39.77 -1.97 -16.29
CA GLU A 10 38.62 -2.34 -17.12
C GLU A 10 37.73 -3.37 -16.39
N ASN A 11 36.42 -3.32 -16.60
CA ASN A 11 35.52 -4.32 -16.04
C ASN A 11 35.64 -5.63 -16.84
N LYS A 12 36.00 -6.73 -16.18
CA LYS A 12 36.07 -8.06 -16.78
C LYS A 12 35.30 -9.09 -15.95
N PHE A 13 34.75 -10.09 -16.63
CA PHE A 13 34.18 -11.29 -16.01
C PHE A 13 35.28 -12.33 -15.86
N GLU A 14 35.60 -12.69 -14.63
CA GLU A 14 36.64 -13.65 -14.28
C GLU A 14 36.01 -14.91 -13.69
N CYS A 15 36.51 -16.08 -14.08
CA CYS A 15 36.11 -17.33 -13.45
C CYS A 15 36.90 -17.56 -12.16
N SER A 16 36.21 -17.86 -11.07
CA SER A 16 36.85 -18.14 -9.77
C SER A 16 37.64 -19.46 -9.71
N THR A 17 37.51 -20.31 -10.74
CA THR A 17 38.07 -21.68 -10.73
C THR A 17 39.04 -21.94 -11.89
N CYS A 18 39.05 -21.10 -12.94
CA CYS A 18 39.95 -21.26 -14.06
C CYS A 18 40.45 -19.89 -14.57
N PRO A 19 41.57 -19.83 -15.32
CA PRO A 19 42.15 -18.58 -15.85
C PRO A 19 41.33 -17.86 -16.93
N TYR A 20 40.04 -18.21 -17.08
CA TYR A 20 39.19 -17.62 -18.10
C TYR A 20 38.79 -16.19 -17.72
N GLU A 21 39.10 -15.25 -18.60
CA GLU A 21 38.68 -13.85 -18.48
C GLU A 21 37.92 -13.39 -19.73
N TYR A 22 36.84 -12.64 -19.50
CA TYR A 22 36.02 -12.04 -20.56
C TYR A 22 35.86 -10.53 -20.31
N PRO A 23 36.49 -9.67 -21.12
CA PRO A 23 36.38 -8.22 -21.00
C PRO A 23 34.99 -7.70 -21.40
N ILE A 24 34.47 -6.72 -20.65
CA ILE A 24 33.14 -6.14 -20.89
C ILE A 24 33.27 -4.93 -21.84
N TYR A 25 33.04 -5.16 -23.13
CA TYR A 25 33.10 -4.09 -24.15
C TYR A 25 31.82 -3.27 -24.30
N ARG A 26 30.67 -3.82 -23.89
CA ARG A 26 29.35 -3.22 -24.03
C ARG A 26 28.64 -3.10 -22.69
N ASN A 27 27.70 -2.17 -22.59
CA ASN A 27 26.85 -2.05 -21.42
C ASN A 27 25.90 -3.26 -21.31
N TYR A 28 25.97 -3.96 -20.18
CA TYR A 28 25.00 -4.99 -19.82
C TYR A 28 24.08 -4.44 -18.73
N THR A 29 22.78 -4.36 -19.01
CA THR A 29 21.77 -3.95 -18.04
C THR A 29 20.71 -5.03 -17.95
N ASP A 30 20.52 -5.57 -16.75
CA ASP A 30 19.35 -6.39 -16.43
C ASP A 30 18.33 -5.53 -15.68
N ARG A 31 17.07 -5.55 -16.10
CA ARG A 31 15.99 -4.79 -15.47
C ARG A 31 15.00 -5.77 -14.88
N THR A 32 15.04 -5.93 -13.56
CA THR A 32 13.99 -6.65 -12.85
C THR A 32 12.80 -5.72 -12.64
N VAL A 33 11.65 -6.04 -13.25
CA VAL A 33 10.39 -5.33 -13.00
C VAL A 33 9.84 -5.82 -11.67
N LEU A 34 9.92 -4.99 -10.64
CA LEU A 34 9.30 -5.28 -9.34
C LEU A 34 7.82 -4.94 -9.42
N THR A 35 6.97 -5.89 -9.04
CA THR A 35 5.54 -5.62 -8.85
C THR A 35 5.35 -4.77 -7.60
N ARG A 36 4.57 -3.68 -7.72
CA ARG A 36 4.21 -2.86 -6.57
C ARG A 36 3.26 -3.66 -5.68
N LYS A 37 3.51 -3.71 -4.38
CA LYS A 37 2.54 -4.22 -3.42
C LYS A 37 1.30 -3.31 -3.45
N GLU A 38 0.12 -3.90 -3.49
CA GLU A 38 -1.13 -3.16 -3.32
C GLU A 38 -1.10 -2.51 -1.93
N ALA A 39 -1.48 -1.23 -1.86
CA ALA A 39 -1.60 -0.56 -0.58
C ALA A 39 -2.82 -1.16 0.12
N ASP A 40 -2.59 -1.82 1.24
CA ASP A 40 -3.69 -2.32 2.06
C ASP A 40 -4.50 -1.11 2.55
N ASP A 41 -5.82 -1.15 2.35
CA ASP A 41 -6.70 -0.10 2.84
C ASP A 41 -6.64 -0.13 4.37
N VAL A 42 -6.06 0.91 4.96
CA VAL A 42 -5.77 1.02 6.40
C VAL A 42 -7.03 0.88 7.28
N LEU A 43 -8.21 1.12 6.70
CA LEU A 43 -9.50 1.00 7.38
C LEU A 43 -10.23 -0.31 7.09
N GLY A 44 -9.58 -1.23 6.37
CA GLY A 44 -10.15 -2.44 5.81
C GLY A 44 -11.21 -2.11 4.75
N GLY A 45 -11.23 -2.89 3.67
CA GLY A 45 -12.11 -2.64 2.53
C GLY A 45 -13.61 -2.77 2.84
N GLU A 46 -14.38 -3.24 1.88
CA GLU A 46 -15.82 -3.45 2.06
C GLU A 46 -16.20 -4.39 3.22
N ASP A 47 -15.32 -5.33 3.57
CA ASP A 47 -15.54 -6.28 4.67
C ASP A 47 -15.44 -5.66 6.06
N ALA A 48 -14.65 -4.59 6.24
CA ALA A 48 -14.48 -3.97 7.55
C ALA A 48 -15.76 -3.31 8.08
N TRP A 49 -16.71 -2.99 7.18
CA TRP A 49 -17.96 -2.33 7.52
C TRP A 49 -19.14 -3.29 7.67
N LYS A 50 -18.96 -4.58 7.36
CA LYS A 50 -20.05 -5.58 7.43
C LYS A 50 -20.51 -5.87 8.86
N ASN A 51 -19.63 -5.72 9.85
CA ASN A 51 -19.91 -6.01 11.26
C ASN A 51 -19.94 -4.77 12.16
N VAL A 52 -20.00 -3.58 11.56
CA VAL A 52 -19.96 -2.33 12.30
C VAL A 52 -21.38 -1.96 12.73
N ASP A 53 -21.51 -1.40 13.93
CA ASP A 53 -22.80 -0.97 14.46
C ASP A 53 -23.43 0.13 13.58
N GLN A 54 -24.77 0.13 13.55
CA GLN A 54 -25.55 1.12 12.82
C GLN A 54 -26.10 2.18 13.78
N THR A 55 -26.09 3.43 13.34
CA THR A 55 -26.67 4.56 14.06
C THR A 55 -27.57 5.39 13.14
N GLU A 56 -28.44 6.18 13.75
CA GLU A 56 -29.31 7.12 13.06
C GLU A 56 -28.52 8.39 12.71
N ALA A 57 -27.98 8.43 11.50
CA ALA A 57 -27.25 9.57 10.96
C ALA A 57 -27.64 9.79 9.50
N GLN A 58 -27.99 11.03 9.16
CA GLN A 58 -28.43 11.40 7.82
C GLN A 58 -27.23 11.47 6.87
N CYS A 59 -27.28 10.69 5.78
CA CYS A 59 -26.26 10.73 4.74
C CYS A 59 -26.35 12.05 3.94
N PRO A 60 -25.26 12.80 3.76
CA PRO A 60 -25.26 14.07 3.03
C PRO A 60 -25.53 13.93 1.53
N LYS A 61 -25.52 12.71 0.99
CA LYS A 61 -25.64 12.45 -0.46
C LYS A 61 -26.97 11.79 -0.86
N CYS A 62 -27.48 10.87 -0.06
CA CYS A 62 -28.72 10.13 -0.36
C CYS A 62 -29.82 10.33 0.68
N GLU A 63 -29.61 11.18 1.67
CA GLU A 63 -30.58 11.53 2.74
C GLU A 63 -31.10 10.33 3.54
N ASN A 64 -30.45 9.17 3.43
CA ASN A 64 -30.80 8.02 4.24
C ASN A 64 -30.46 8.28 5.70
N ASN A 65 -31.36 7.90 6.61
CA ASN A 65 -31.22 8.13 8.06
C ASN A 65 -30.39 7.06 8.78
N ARG A 66 -29.82 6.08 8.06
CA ARG A 66 -29.00 5.01 8.67
C ARG A 66 -27.59 4.99 8.10
N ALA A 67 -26.61 5.06 8.99
CA ALA A 67 -25.19 4.94 8.67
C ALA A 67 -24.51 3.93 9.61
N PHE A 68 -23.51 3.22 9.09
CA PHE A 68 -22.54 2.52 9.91
C PHE A 68 -21.63 3.55 10.57
N TYR A 69 -21.26 3.35 11.84
CA TYR A 69 -20.36 4.25 12.54
C TYR A 69 -19.18 3.52 13.16
N MET A 70 -17.98 4.06 13.02
CA MET A 70 -16.77 3.54 13.64
C MET A 70 -16.06 4.67 14.37
N GLN A 71 -15.70 4.44 15.63
CA GLN A 71 -14.92 5.38 16.42
C GLN A 71 -13.45 4.96 16.39
N LEU A 72 -12.59 5.85 15.90
CA LEU A 72 -11.16 5.60 15.81
C LEU A 72 -10.38 6.69 16.52
N GLN A 73 -9.42 6.29 17.36
CA GLN A 73 -8.49 7.22 17.97
C GLN A 73 -7.33 7.50 17.01
N ILE A 74 -7.40 8.62 16.29
CA ILE A 74 -6.41 9.03 15.30
C ILE A 74 -5.30 9.91 15.87
N ARG A 75 -5.48 10.41 17.10
CA ARG A 75 -4.63 11.39 17.77
C ARG A 75 -4.26 10.89 19.18
N SER A 76 -3.52 11.70 19.93
CA SER A 76 -3.17 11.40 21.32
C SER A 76 -4.42 11.09 22.15
N ALA A 77 -4.27 10.27 23.19
CA ALA A 77 -5.36 9.85 24.06
C ALA A 77 -6.10 11.01 24.77
N ASP A 78 -5.50 12.20 24.77
CA ASP A 78 -6.07 13.42 25.36
C ASP A 78 -7.17 14.06 24.49
N GLU A 79 -7.26 13.70 23.20
CA GLU A 79 -8.32 14.16 22.29
C GLU A 79 -9.48 13.15 22.25
N PRO A 80 -10.74 13.61 22.14
CA PRO A 80 -11.89 12.73 22.01
C PRO A 80 -11.79 11.88 20.74
N MET A 81 -12.35 10.67 20.79
CA MET A 81 -12.33 9.74 19.64
C MET A 81 -13.04 10.36 18.43
N THR A 82 -12.46 10.19 17.25
CA THR A 82 -13.09 10.66 16.00
C THR A 82 -14.08 9.62 15.48
N THR A 83 -15.32 10.02 15.25
CA THR A 83 -16.36 9.15 14.68
C THR A 83 -16.37 9.27 13.16
N PHE A 84 -16.31 8.14 12.48
CA PHE A 84 -16.44 8.00 11.04
C PHE A 84 -17.78 7.34 10.71
N TYR A 85 -18.49 7.88 9.72
CA TYR A 85 -19.74 7.34 9.23
C TYR A 85 -19.59 6.81 7.81
N ARG A 86 -20.29 5.72 7.51
CA ARG A 86 -20.46 5.19 6.16
C ARG A 86 -21.94 4.92 5.88
N CYS A 87 -22.43 5.40 4.75
CA CYS A 87 -23.80 5.15 4.33
C CYS A 87 -24.08 3.64 4.20
N THR A 88 -25.22 3.18 4.73
CA THR A 88 -25.68 1.78 4.62
C THR A 88 -26.08 1.39 3.20
N VAL A 89 -26.44 2.35 2.35
CA VAL A 89 -26.75 2.13 0.93
C VAL A 89 -25.45 1.92 0.15
N LEU A 90 -25.23 0.67 -0.31
CA LEU A 90 -24.06 0.27 -1.11
C LEU A 90 -23.84 1.13 -2.36
N GLN A 91 -24.92 1.54 -3.03
CA GLN A 91 -24.85 2.41 -4.22
C GLN A 91 -24.31 3.81 -3.90
N CYS A 92 -24.50 4.30 -2.66
CA CYS A 92 -24.00 5.60 -2.24
C CYS A 92 -22.58 5.49 -1.68
N SER A 93 -22.37 4.54 -0.75
CA SER A 93 -21.10 4.28 -0.03
C SER A 93 -20.33 5.54 0.41
N ALA A 94 -21.05 6.63 0.67
CA ALA A 94 -20.44 7.88 1.08
C ALA A 94 -19.87 7.71 2.49
N GLN A 95 -18.65 8.19 2.69
CA GLN A 95 -17.99 8.23 3.99
C GLN A 95 -17.81 9.68 4.41
N TRP A 96 -18.13 10.00 5.66
CA TRP A 96 -17.94 11.32 6.23
C TRP A 96 -17.50 11.20 7.69
N ARG A 97 -16.94 12.28 8.24
CA ARG A 97 -16.58 12.36 9.66
C ARG A 97 -17.63 13.15 10.41
N ASP A 98 -17.84 12.76 11.66
CA ASP A 98 -18.46 13.66 12.64
C ASP A 98 -17.52 14.84 12.89
N GLN A 99 -18.07 16.04 12.97
CA GLN A 99 -17.29 17.29 12.98
C GLN A 99 -16.85 17.69 14.38
#